data_AF-A0A2S9G771-F1
#
_entry.id   AF-A0A2S9G771-F1
#
_cell.length_a   1.000
_cell.length_b   1.000
_cell.length_c   1.000
_cell.angle_alpha   90.00
_cell.angle_beta   90.00
_cell.angle_gamma   90.00
#
_symmetry.space_group_name_H-M   'P 1'
#
loop_
_entity.id
_entity.type
_entity.pdbx_description
1 polymer ?
#
loop_
_entity_poly.entity_id
_entity_poly.type
_entity_poly.pdbx_seq_one_letter_code
_entity_poly.pdbx_strand_id
1 'polypeptide(L)' 'MNLPKAVPATKSGFGTAENWVGRVFVVPVWGDLDALTAPELATALEAGARQGPEALIVDLSNVQFLASAG' A
#
# COMPACT_ATOMS: atom_id res chain seq x y z
N MET A 1 -23.52 -12.05 -15.10
CA MET A 1 -22.73 -12.82 -14.12
C MET A 1 -21.29 -12.36 -14.26
N ASN A 2 -20.87 -11.37 -13.47
CA ASN A 2 -19.51 -10.84 -13.55
C ASN A 2 -18.56 -11.82 -12.87
N LEU A 3 -17.62 -12.35 -13.64
CA LEU A 3 -16.48 -13.08 -13.10
C LEU A 3 -15.68 -12.13 -12.20
N PRO A 4 -15.16 -12.59 -11.04
CA PRO A 4 -14.18 -11.81 -10.31
C PRO A 4 -12.97 -11.56 -11.22
N LYS A 5 -12.54 -10.29 -11.33
CA LYS A 5 -11.24 -9.97 -11.92
C LYS A 5 -10.19 -10.84 -11.22
N ALA A 6 -9.35 -11.52 -12.00
CA ALA A 6 -8.32 -12.39 -11.48
C ALA A 6 -7.57 -11.68 -10.35
N VAL A 7 -7.56 -12.29 -9.16
CA VAL A 7 -6.61 -11.91 -8.10
C VAL A 7 -5.23 -12.16 -8.71
N PRO A 8 -4.38 -11.14 -8.89
CA PRO A 8 -3.05 -11.37 -9.42
C PRO A 8 -2.34 -12.38 -8.52
N ALA A 9 -1.67 -13.35 -9.14
CA ALA A 9 -0.86 -14.34 -8.43
C ALA A 9 -0.02 -13.62 -7.37
N THR A 10 0.00 -14.16 -6.16
CA THR A 10 0.75 -13.65 -5.01
C THR A 10 2.13 -13.21 -5.48
N LYS A 11 2.39 -11.90 -5.54
CA LYS A 11 3.76 -11.41 -5.63
C LYS A 11 4.40 -11.82 -4.31
N SER A 12 5.26 -12.82 -4.35
CA SER A 12 6.25 -13.02 -3.28
C SER A 12 7.13 -11.76 -3.28
N GLY A 13 6.84 -10.81 -2.39
CA GLY A 13 7.53 -9.53 -2.33
C GLY A 13 6.72 -8.43 -1.65
N PHE A 14 7.37 -7.29 -1.49
CA PHE A 14 6.75 -6.05 -1.02
C PHE A 14 5.66 -5.58 -1.98
N GLY A 15 4.63 -4.93 -1.44
CA GLY A 15 3.65 -4.24 -2.26
C GLY A 15 2.70 -3.35 -1.47
N THR A 16 1.99 -2.52 -2.23
CA THR A 16 0.94 -1.62 -1.73
C THR A 16 -0.31 -1.72 -2.60
N ALA A 17 -1.46 -1.35 -2.03
CA ALA A 17 -2.71 -1.22 -2.77
C ALA A 17 -3.40 0.11 -2.44
N GLU A 18 -4.27 0.55 -3.34
CA GLU A 18 -5.14 1.69 -3.08
C GLU A 18 -6.48 1.20 -2.52
N ASN A 19 -6.90 1.76 -1.39
CA ASN A 19 -8.21 1.51 -0.81
C ASN A 19 -8.82 2.82 -0.29
N TRP A 20 -10.11 3.04 -0.54
CA TRP A 20 -10.81 4.24 -0.10
C TRP A 20 -11.95 3.87 0.85
N VAL A 21 -11.99 4.54 2.01
CA VAL A 21 -13.07 4.44 2.98
C VAL A 21 -13.67 5.84 3.15
N GLY A 22 -14.73 6.12 2.39
CA GLY A 22 -15.23 7.49 2.25
C GLY A 22 -14.15 8.41 1.65
N ARG A 23 -13.78 9.49 2.35
CA ARG A 23 -12.68 10.40 1.95
C ARG A 23 -11.34 10.07 2.61
N VAL A 24 -11.23 8.91 3.26
CA VAL A 24 -9.97 8.43 3.83
C VAL A 24 -9.28 7.52 2.82
N PHE A 25 -8.04 7.85 2.50
CA PHE A 25 -7.19 7.00 1.66
C PHE A 25 -6.41 6.04 2.55
N VAL A 26 -6.70 4.75 2.42
CA VAL A 26 -6.03 3.68 3.15
C VAL A 26 -5.07 2.97 2.20
N VAL A 27 -3.82 2.83 2.61
CA VAL A 27 -2.77 2.14 1.86
C VAL A 27 -2.38 0.88 2.63
N PRO A 28 -2.96 -0.28 2.29
CA PRO A 28 -2.47 -1.57 2.78
C PRO A 28 -1.06 -1.81 2.25
N VAL A 29 -0.17 -2.21 3.14
CA VAL A 29 1.23 -2.56 2.85
C VAL A 29 1.48 -4.00 3.30
N TRP A 30 2.22 -4.77 2.51
CA TRP A 30 2.63 -6.12 2.86
C TRP A 30 4.08 -6.41 2.45
N GLY A 31 4.66 -7.45 3.06
CA GLY A 31 6.05 -7.86 2.84
C GLY A 31 7.04 -7.09 3.70
N ASP A 32 8.30 -7.01 3.26
CA ASP A 32 9.38 -6.35 4.00
C ASP A 32 9.51 -4.89 3.58
N LEU A 33 9.48 -3.98 4.56
CA LEU A 33 9.69 -2.55 4.36
C LEU A 33 11.10 -2.16 4.80
N ASP A 34 11.98 -1.95 3.80
CA ASP A 34 13.39 -1.64 3.97
C ASP A 34 13.87 -0.57 2.98
N ALA A 35 15.19 -0.34 2.91
CA ALA A 35 15.76 0.69 2.05
C ALA A 35 15.53 0.45 0.54
N LEU A 36 15.26 -0.79 0.12
CA LEU A 36 14.96 -1.14 -1.28
C LEU A 36 13.47 -0.91 -1.60
N THR A 37 12.58 -1.05 -0.62
CA THR A 37 11.13 -1.00 -0.83
C THR A 37 10.48 0.32 -0.38
N ALA A 38 11.13 1.08 0.49
CA ALA A 38 10.68 2.41 0.93
C ALA A 38 10.40 3.41 -0.21
N PRO A 39 11.21 3.49 -1.30
CA PRO A 39 10.90 4.37 -2.43
C PRO A 39 9.57 4.03 -3.13
N GLU A 40 9.20 2.76 -3.20
CA GLU A 40 7.92 2.31 -3.78
C GLU A 40 6.75 2.77 -2.89
N LEU A 41 6.85 2.60 -1.57
CA LEU A 41 5.85 3.12 -0.63
C LEU A 41 5.69 4.63 -0.76
N ALA A 42 6.81 5.37 -0.73
CA ALA A 42 6.79 6.83 -0.82
C ALA A 42 6.06 7.31 -2.09
N THR A 43 6.32 6.67 -3.23
CA THR A 43 5.65 6.98 -4.49
C THR A 43 4.12 6.78 -4.40
N ALA A 44 3.67 5.68 -3.81
CA ALA A 44 2.25 5.40 -3.63
C ALA A 44 1.57 6.39 -2.68
N LEU A 45 2.23 6.73 -1.57
CA LEU A 45 1.73 7.71 -0.59
C LEU A 45 1.62 9.10 -1.20
N GLU A 46 2.62 9.55 -1.95
CA GLU A 46 2.57 10.84 -2.64
C GLU A 46 1.47 10.89 -3.70
N ALA A 47 1.31 9.82 -4.48
CA ALA A 47 0.25 9.73 -5.50
C ALA A 47 -1.14 9.81 -4.85
N GLY A 48 -1.35 9.11 -3.74
CA GLY A 48 -2.58 9.18 -2.96
C GLY A 48 -2.84 10.54 -2.33
N ALA A 49 -1.83 11.14 -1.70
CA ALA A 49 -1.94 12.44 -1.05
C ALA A 49 -2.33 13.56 -2.03
N ARG A 50 -1.84 13.50 -3.28
CA ARG A 50 -2.21 14.45 -4.34
C ARG A 50 -3.70 14.38 -4.74
N GLN A 51 -4.41 13.31 -4.39
CA GLN A 51 -5.85 13.17 -4.63
C GLN A 51 -6.71 13.95 -3.60
N GLY A 52 -6.08 14.52 -2.56
CA GLY A 52 -6.76 15.36 -1.56
C GLY A 52 -7.70 14.62 -0.60
N PRO A 53 -7.28 13.48 0.01
CA PRO A 53 -8.10 12.83 1.03
C PRO A 53 -8.22 13.69 2.30
N GLU A 54 -9.27 13.46 3.10
CA GLU A 54 -9.39 14.07 4.44
C GLU A 54 -8.39 13.49 5.43
N ALA A 55 -8.03 12.22 5.25
CA ALA A 55 -7.01 11.54 6.03
C ALA A 55 -6.33 10.45 5.19
N LEU A 56 -5.07 10.17 5.52
CA LEU A 56 -4.32 9.07 4.96
C LEU A 56 -3.95 8.09 6.08
N ILE A 57 -4.21 6.81 5.86
CA ILE A 57 -3.84 5.72 6.78
C ILE A 57 -2.92 4.77 6.03
N VAL A 58 -1.77 4.45 6.63
CA VAL A 58 -0.91 3.36 6.17
C VAL A 58 -1.19 2.15 7.04
N ASP A 59 -1.77 1.11 6.45
CA ASP A 59 -2.07 -0.13 7.15
C ASP A 59 -0.89 -1.09 7.00
N LEU A 60 -0.09 -1.19 8.07
CA LEU A 60 1.10 -2.03 8.16
C LEU A 60 0.81 -3.43 8.73
N SER A 61 -0.47 -3.81 8.88
CA SER A 61 -0.84 -5.07 9.56
C SER A 61 -0.30 -6.34 8.87
N ASN A 62 0.07 -6.25 7.59
CA ASN A 62 0.66 -7.35 6.82
C ASN A 62 2.15 -7.15 6.50
N VAL A 63 2.81 -6.15 7.11
CA VAL A 63 4.26 -5.97 7.01
C VAL A 63 4.95 -6.99 7.91
N GLN A 64 5.93 -7.70 7.35
CA GLN A 64 6.62 -8.81 8.00
C GLN A 64 7.94 -8.38 8.66
N PHE A 65 8.54 -7.31 8.13
CA PHE A 65 9.77 -6.70 8.63
C PHE A 65 9.76 -5.20 8.36
N LEU A 66 10.23 -4.41 9.33
CA LEU A 66 10.35 -2.95 9.22
C LEU A 66 11.77 -2.52 9.62
N ALA A 67 12.55 -2.05 8.66
CA ALA A 67 13.86 -1.45 8.91
C ALA A 67 13.74 0.07 9.12
N SER A 68 14.84 0.70 9.57
CA SER A 68 14.87 2.15 9.87
C SER A 68 14.62 3.07 8.66
N ALA A 69 14.74 2.57 7.43
CA ALA A 69 14.46 3.36 6.23
C ALA A 69 12.96 3.40 5.88
N GLY A 70 12.17 2.50 6.48
CA GLY A 70 10.72 2.41 6.33
C GLY A 70 9.96 3.44 7.15
#